data_AF-A0A385BJC8-F1
#
_entry.id   AF-A0A385BJC8-F1
#
_cell.length_a   1.000
_cell.length_b   1.000
_cell.length_c   1.000
_cell.angle_alpha   90.00
_cell.angle_beta   90.00
_cell.angle_gamma   90.00
#
_symmetry.space_group_name_H-M   'P 1'
#
loop_
_entity.id
_entity.type
_entity.pdbx_description
1 polymer ?
#
loop_
_entity_poly.entity_id
_entity_poly.type
_entity_poly.pdbx_seq_one_letter_code
_entity_poly.pdbx_strand_id
1 'polypeptide(L)'
;MKTLKIIPPNGQEACFDKKTGEITFKELPKDIKERINSIEDIFKLNGTTEDDFNRKWEGFDPYHKHHEFELLMVSAYNEGKMPNFTDGTDKYYPIFNMGSPSGVGFSFFVFDFWHSLSGVGARQVFCGPNAKANMLDAVKKFLPQYKDSRTI
;
A
#
# COMPACT_ATOMS: atom_id res chain seq x y z
N MET A 1 -17.20 29.42 30.20
CA MET A 1 -17.07 28.67 28.94
C MET A 1 -18.34 27.87 28.74
N LYS A 2 -19.01 27.94 27.59
CA LYS A 2 -20.19 27.11 27.27
C LYS A 2 -19.78 26.09 26.20
N THR A 3 -20.12 24.82 26.38
CA THR A 3 -19.72 23.73 25.50
C THR A 3 -20.94 23.15 24.82
N LEU A 4 -20.89 22.98 23.49
CA LEU A 4 -21.90 22.25 22.71
C LEU A 4 -21.32 20.88 22.35
N LYS A 5 -22.00 19.80 22.73
CA LYS A 5 -21.63 18.43 22.37
C LYS A 5 -22.53 17.96 21.23
N ILE A 6 -21.92 17.48 20.15
CA ILE A 6 -22.63 16.95 18.98
C ILE A 6 -22.23 15.49 18.83
N ILE A 7 -23.23 14.63 18.61
CA ILE A 7 -23.04 13.22 18.32
C ILE A 7 -23.44 13.02 16.86
N PRO A 8 -22.48 12.81 15.94
CA PRO A 8 -22.79 12.56 14.54
C PRO A 8 -23.66 11.32 14.36
N PRO A 9 -24.66 11.33 13.47
CA PRO A 9 -25.44 10.14 13.16
C PRO A 9 -24.58 9.12 12.40
N ASN A 10 -24.91 7.83 12.54
CA ASN A 10 -24.37 6.74 11.72
C ASN A 10 -22.83 6.65 11.63
N GLY A 11 -22.10 7.07 12.68
CA GLY A 11 -20.64 7.03 12.68
C GLY A 11 -19.99 8.04 11.73
N GLN A 12 -20.70 9.08 11.32
CA GLN A 12 -20.16 10.18 10.53
C GLN A 12 -19.19 11.06 11.33
N GLU A 13 -18.41 11.88 10.65
CA GLU A 13 -17.60 12.94 11.28
C GLU A 13 -18.31 14.29 11.13
N ALA A 14 -18.31 15.09 12.21
CA ALA A 14 -18.80 16.46 12.18
C ALA A 14 -17.70 17.42 11.73
N CYS A 15 -17.89 18.08 10.59
CA CYS A 15 -17.03 19.14 10.10
C CYS A 15 -17.65 20.51 10.42
N PHE A 16 -16.95 21.32 11.21
CA PHE A 16 -17.36 22.68 11.54
C PHE A 16 -16.71 23.71 10.60
N ASP A 17 -17.53 24.49 9.91
CA ASP A 17 -17.08 25.65 9.16
C ASP A 17 -17.00 26.87 10.08
N LYS A 18 -15.78 27.37 10.30
CA LYS A 18 -15.52 28.52 11.19
C LYS A 18 -16.07 29.85 10.65
N LYS A 19 -16.33 29.97 9.35
CA LYS A 19 -16.79 31.21 8.70
C LYS A 19 -18.31 31.31 8.73
N THR A 20 -19.02 30.23 8.43
CA THR A 20 -20.50 30.22 8.38
C THR A 20 -21.13 29.77 9.70
N GLY A 21 -20.37 29.07 10.55
CA GLY A 21 -20.89 28.44 11.76
C GLY A 21 -21.66 27.14 11.49
N GLU A 22 -21.64 26.65 10.24
CA GLU A 22 -22.34 25.44 9.83
C GLU A 22 -21.60 24.18 10.29
N ILE A 23 -22.37 23.14 10.59
CA ILE A 23 -21.88 21.81 10.92
C ILE A 23 -22.41 20.86 9.86
N THR A 24 -21.50 20.24 9.13
CA THR A 24 -21.82 19.22 8.13
C THR A 24 -21.38 17.86 8.64
N PHE A 25 -22.14 16.81 8.34
CA PHE A 25 -21.76 15.44 8.66
C PHE A 25 -21.27 14.75 7.39
N LYS A 26 -20.07 14.19 7.43
CA LYS A 26 -19.49 13.42 6.32
C LYS A 26 -19.34 11.97 6.75
N GLU A 27 -19.68 11.05 5.86
CA GLU A 27 -19.37 9.65 6.08
C GLU A 27 -17.86 9.48 6.25
N LEU A 28 -17.48 8.75 7.30
CA LEU A 28 -16.10 8.32 7.44
C LEU A 28 -15.77 7.46 6.22
N PRO A 29 -14.62 7.69 5.56
CA PRO A 29 -14.18 6.80 4.50
C PRO A 29 -14.16 5.37 5.04
N LYS A 30 -14.74 4.44 4.28
CA LYS A 30 -14.62 3.01 4.59
C LYS A 30 -13.15 2.61 4.72
N ASP A 31 -12.88 1.56 5.48
CA ASP A 31 -11.54 0.99 5.58
C ASP A 31 -10.98 0.70 4.18
N ILE A 32 -9.69 0.94 3.99
CA ILE A 32 -9.05 0.82 2.66
C ILE A 32 -9.20 -0.58 2.06
N LYS A 33 -9.25 -1.63 2.90
CA LYS A 33 -9.48 -3.00 2.46
C LYS A 33 -10.90 -3.22 1.94
N GLU A 34 -11.88 -2.43 2.36
CA GLU A 34 -13.25 -2.48 1.81
C GLU A 34 -13.38 -1.69 0.52
N ARG A 35 -12.51 -0.68 0.33
CA ARG A 35 -12.47 0.17 -0.85
C ARG A 35 -11.72 -0.46 -2.02
N ILE A 36 -10.80 -1.38 -1.75
CA ILE A 36 -10.01 -2.08 -2.77
C ILE A 36 -10.51 -3.53 -2.89
N ASN A 37 -11.32 -3.82 -3.90
CA ASN A 37 -11.77 -5.19 -4.21
C ASN A 37 -11.29 -5.64 -5.58
N SER A 38 -10.92 -4.72 -6.46
CA SER A 38 -10.44 -5.01 -7.80
C SER A 38 -9.23 -4.15 -8.19
N ILE A 39 -8.67 -4.42 -9.37
CA ILE A 39 -7.56 -3.66 -9.93
C ILE A 39 -8.00 -2.24 -10.32
N GLU A 40 -9.24 -2.10 -10.80
CA GLU A 40 -9.83 -0.81 -11.16
C GLU A 40 -9.92 0.12 -9.94
N ASP A 41 -10.21 -0.42 -8.75
CA ASP A 41 -10.20 0.36 -7.51
C ASP A 41 -8.81 0.94 -7.21
N ILE A 42 -7.74 0.17 -7.46
CA ILE A 42 -6.34 0.62 -7.29
C ILE A 42 -6.04 1.79 -8.22
N PHE A 43 -6.41 1.70 -9.50
CA PHE A 43 -6.21 2.79 -10.44
C PHE A 43 -7.01 4.04 -10.05
N LYS A 44 -8.29 3.87 -9.69
CA LYS A 44 -9.17 4.95 -9.26
C LYS A 44 -8.64 5.68 -8.03
N LEU A 45 -8.15 4.96 -7.03
CA LEU A 45 -7.59 5.54 -5.80
C LEU A 45 -6.29 6.31 -6.04
N ASN A 46 -5.54 5.95 -7.08
CA ASN A 46 -4.35 6.69 -7.50
C ASN A 46 -4.64 7.76 -8.57
N GLY A 47 -5.91 8.00 -8.91
CA GLY A 47 -6.30 9.03 -9.88
C GLY A 47 -5.84 8.75 -11.32
N THR A 48 -5.75 7.47 -11.70
CA THR A 48 -5.37 7.05 -13.05
C THR A 48 -6.33 5.99 -13.59
N THR A 49 -6.07 5.49 -14.80
CA THR A 49 -6.83 4.42 -15.46
C THR A 49 -5.87 3.31 -15.88
N GLU A 50 -6.42 2.12 -16.16
CA GLU A 50 -5.62 1.02 -16.70
C GLU A 50 -4.99 1.38 -18.04
N ASP A 51 -5.73 2.05 -18.93
CA ASP A 51 -5.24 2.48 -20.24
C ASP A 51 -4.10 3.49 -20.12
N ASP A 52 -4.22 4.48 -19.24
CA ASP A 52 -3.16 5.46 -18.99
C ASP A 52 -1.90 4.79 -18.43
N PHE A 53 -2.07 3.85 -17.50
CA PHE A 53 -0.98 3.08 -16.94
C PHE A 53 -0.30 2.22 -18.02
N ASN A 54 -1.07 1.48 -18.82
CA ASN A 54 -0.57 0.63 -19.88
C ASN A 54 0.19 1.42 -20.93
N ARG A 55 -0.35 2.57 -21.35
CA ARG A 55 0.29 3.48 -22.30
C ARG A 55 1.62 4.03 -21.77
N LYS A 56 1.72 4.36 -20.48
CA LYS A 56 2.96 4.84 -19.86
C LYS A 56 4.09 3.81 -19.93
N TRP A 57 3.74 2.53 -19.83
CA TRP A 57 4.69 1.40 -19.82
C TRP A 57 4.74 0.65 -21.15
N GLU A 58 4.18 1.22 -22.21
CA GLU A 58 4.25 0.64 -23.55
C GLU A 58 5.71 0.60 -24.04
N GLY A 59 6.12 -0.55 -24.59
CA GLY A 59 7.50 -0.76 -25.06
C GLY A 59 8.52 -1.10 -23.97
N PHE A 60 8.13 -1.10 -22.70
CA PHE A 60 8.97 -1.61 -21.61
C PHE A 60 8.79 -3.12 -21.43
N ASP A 61 9.80 -3.77 -20.85
CA ASP A 61 9.71 -5.17 -20.44
C ASP A 61 8.56 -5.38 -19.45
N PRO A 62 7.79 -6.48 -19.55
CA PRO A 62 6.67 -6.79 -18.66
C PRO A 62 7.02 -6.67 -17.17
N TYR A 63 8.22 -7.08 -16.77
CA TYR A 63 8.67 -7.01 -15.37
C TYR A 63 8.58 -5.59 -14.80
N HIS A 64 9.01 -4.56 -15.55
CA HIS A 64 8.96 -3.17 -15.11
C HIS A 64 7.52 -2.71 -14.91
N LYS A 65 6.64 -3.06 -15.84
CA LYS A 65 5.20 -2.76 -15.75
C LYS A 65 4.59 -3.40 -14.51
N HIS A 66 4.91 -4.66 -14.22
CA HIS A 66 4.38 -5.35 -13.04
C HIS A 66 4.94 -4.78 -11.73
N HIS A 67 6.23 -4.42 -11.69
CA HIS A 67 6.84 -3.76 -10.53
C HIS A 67 6.16 -2.43 -10.20
N GLU A 68 5.83 -1.66 -11.23
CA GLU A 68 5.20 -0.34 -11.09
C GLU A 68 3.72 -0.44 -10.70
N PHE A 69 3.03 -1.49 -11.16
CA PHE A 69 1.68 -1.79 -10.70
C PHE A 69 1.66 -2.07 -9.19
N GLU A 70 2.65 -2.79 -8.68
CA GLU A 70 2.76 -3.03 -7.24
C GLU A 70 2.98 -1.74 -6.44
N LEU A 71 3.80 -0.81 -6.92
CA LEU A 71 3.96 0.50 -6.28
C LEU A 71 2.62 1.23 -6.19
N LEU A 72 1.81 1.16 -7.25
CA LEU A 72 0.47 1.74 -7.30
C LEU A 72 -0.48 1.09 -6.27
N MET A 73 -0.42 -0.23 -6.14
CA MET A 73 -1.17 -0.98 -5.14
C MET A 73 -0.77 -0.59 -3.72
N VAL A 74 0.53 -0.56 -3.40
CA VAL A 74 1.02 -0.16 -2.06
C VAL A 74 0.61 1.29 -1.75
N SER A 75 0.73 2.18 -2.74
CA SER A 75 0.26 3.58 -2.63
C SER A 75 -1.23 3.64 -2.30
N ALA A 76 -2.08 2.85 -2.97
CA ALA A 76 -3.51 2.79 -2.69
C ALA A 76 -3.78 2.36 -1.24
N TYR A 77 -3.14 1.29 -0.77
CA TYR A 77 -3.31 0.79 0.60
C TYR A 77 -2.75 1.73 1.68
N ASN A 78 -1.74 2.54 1.34
CA ASN A 78 -1.22 3.60 2.20
C ASN A 78 -2.03 4.90 2.07
N GLU A 79 -3.05 4.94 1.21
CA GLU A 79 -3.85 6.14 0.91
C GLU A 79 -2.99 7.32 0.46
N GLY A 80 -1.97 7.05 -0.35
CA GLY A 80 -1.00 8.05 -0.84
C GLY A 80 0.00 8.55 0.20
N LYS A 81 -0.04 8.04 1.44
CA LYS A 81 0.93 8.40 2.47
C LYS A 81 2.27 7.75 2.19
N MET A 82 3.34 8.54 2.31
CA MET A 82 4.70 8.03 2.24
C MET A 82 5.11 7.44 3.59
N PRO A 83 5.76 6.26 3.61
CA PRO A 83 6.28 5.70 4.84
C PRO A 83 7.36 6.62 5.45
N ASN A 84 7.20 6.99 6.72
CA ASN A 84 8.22 7.72 7.45
C ASN A 84 9.23 6.73 8.05
N PHE A 85 10.49 6.78 7.61
CA PHE A 85 11.53 5.88 8.12
C PHE A 85 12.24 6.36 9.39
N THR A 86 11.85 7.51 9.96
CA THR A 86 12.48 8.09 11.16
C THR A 86 11.61 8.01 12.42
N ASP A 87 10.40 7.46 12.33
CA ASP A 87 9.42 7.45 13.42
C ASP A 87 9.44 6.16 14.29
N GLY A 88 10.33 5.22 13.97
CA GLY A 88 10.43 3.94 14.68
C GLY A 88 9.22 3.01 14.53
N THR A 89 8.26 3.31 13.65
CA THR A 89 7.10 2.43 13.42
C THR A 89 7.45 1.25 12.53
N ASP A 90 6.75 0.13 12.67
CA ASP A 90 6.96 -1.05 11.82
C ASP A 90 6.41 -0.83 10.41
N LYS A 91 7.18 -1.28 9.41
CA LYS A 91 6.83 -1.27 8.00
C LYS A 91 6.79 -2.70 7.51
N TYR A 92 5.80 -3.01 6.67
CA TYR A 92 5.57 -4.39 6.24
C TYR A 92 5.76 -4.51 4.72
N TYR A 93 6.45 -5.56 4.31
CA TYR A 93 6.65 -5.93 2.92
C TYR A 93 6.34 -7.42 2.75
N PRO A 94 5.63 -7.83 1.69
CA PRO A 94 5.34 -9.25 1.49
C PRO A 94 6.60 -10.00 1.04
N ILE A 95 6.97 -11.01 1.82
CA ILE A 95 8.05 -11.94 1.50
C ILE A 95 7.41 -13.25 1.06
N PHE A 96 7.68 -13.65 -0.19
CA PHE A 96 7.10 -14.85 -0.78
C PHE A 96 8.12 -15.99 -0.80
N ASN A 97 7.72 -17.16 -0.30
CA ASN A 97 8.45 -18.40 -0.58
C ASN A 97 7.96 -18.95 -1.93
N MET A 98 8.67 -18.64 -3.00
CA MET A 98 8.20 -18.90 -4.36
C MET A 98 8.47 -20.33 -4.86
N GLY A 99 9.17 -21.19 -4.10
CA GLY A 99 9.82 -22.35 -4.69
C GLY A 99 10.83 -21.92 -5.78
N SER A 100 11.67 -22.80 -6.30
CA SER A 100 12.66 -22.38 -7.32
C SER A 100 12.00 -22.09 -8.67
N PRO A 101 12.16 -20.87 -9.23
CA PRO A 101 12.63 -20.79 -10.62
C PRO A 101 13.78 -19.79 -10.90
N SER A 102 14.27 -19.02 -9.92
CA SER A 102 15.55 -18.31 -10.06
C SER A 102 16.31 -18.26 -8.74
N GLY A 103 17.60 -18.62 -8.78
CA GLY A 103 18.49 -18.77 -7.63
C GLY A 103 18.94 -17.45 -7.00
N VAL A 104 18.01 -16.55 -6.67
CA VAL A 104 18.30 -15.27 -6.01
C VAL A 104 17.81 -15.20 -4.55
N GLY A 105 17.39 -16.33 -3.97
CA GLY A 105 17.49 -16.46 -2.52
C GLY A 105 18.96 -16.29 -2.13
N PHE A 106 19.25 -15.50 -1.09
CA PHE A 106 20.57 -15.50 -0.43
C PHE A 106 20.85 -16.93 0.05
N SER A 107 21.39 -17.77 -0.84
CA SER A 107 21.82 -19.13 -0.56
C SER A 107 23.23 -19.01 0.00
N PHE A 108 23.31 -18.90 1.31
CA PHE A 108 24.58 -18.77 2.02
C PHE A 108 24.97 -20.13 2.59
N PHE A 109 25.90 -20.81 1.92
CA PHE A 109 26.32 -22.18 2.29
C PHE A 109 27.53 -22.23 3.22
N VAL A 110 28.17 -21.08 3.52
CA VAL A 110 29.32 -21.00 4.43
C VAL A 110 29.25 -19.69 5.20
N PHE A 111 28.91 -19.74 6.48
CA PHE A 111 29.16 -18.63 7.39
C PHE A 111 30.41 -18.98 8.21
N ASP A 112 31.52 -18.32 7.92
CA ASP A 112 32.51 -18.05 8.96
C ASP A 112 32.01 -16.78 9.67
N PHE A 113 32.13 -16.70 11.00
CA PHE A 113 31.48 -15.72 11.90
C PHE A 113 31.80 -14.23 11.60
N TRP A 114 31.44 -13.74 10.42
CA TRP A 114 31.52 -12.35 10.01
C TRP A 114 30.12 -11.85 9.69
N HIS A 115 29.57 -11.07 10.62
CA HIS A 115 28.34 -10.35 10.41
C HIS A 115 28.57 -9.22 9.40
N SER A 116 28.09 -9.40 8.17
CA SER A 116 27.87 -8.27 7.26
C SER A 116 26.50 -7.68 7.53
N LEU A 117 26.46 -6.48 8.12
CA LEU A 117 25.24 -5.70 8.25
C LEU A 117 25.03 -4.90 6.97
N SER A 118 24.07 -5.32 6.16
CA SER A 118 23.63 -4.57 4.98
C SER A 118 22.25 -3.99 5.23
N GLY A 119 22.16 -2.67 5.32
CA GLY A 119 20.88 -1.97 5.37
C GLY A 119 20.30 -1.88 3.96
N VAL A 120 19.32 -2.71 3.64
CA VAL A 120 18.57 -2.63 2.38
C VAL A 120 17.22 -1.95 2.62
N GLY A 121 16.92 -0.92 1.83
CA GLY A 121 15.63 -0.24 1.87
C GLY A 121 14.62 -0.95 0.98
N ALA A 122 13.49 -1.37 1.54
CA ALA A 122 12.34 -1.81 0.76
C ALA A 122 11.53 -0.59 0.28
N ARG A 123 11.39 -0.42 -1.04
CA ARG A 123 10.70 0.73 -1.65
C ARG A 123 9.16 0.56 -1.73
N GLN A 124 8.63 -0.57 -1.28
CA GLN A 124 7.23 -1.02 -1.48
C GLN A 124 6.56 -1.38 -0.14
N VAL A 125 6.77 -0.58 0.89
CA VAL A 125 6.31 -0.92 2.24
C VAL A 125 4.92 -0.37 2.57
N PHE A 126 4.11 -1.22 3.20
CA PHE A 126 2.87 -0.81 3.85
C PHE A 126 3.20 -0.12 5.17
N CYS A 127 2.48 0.96 5.47
CA CYS A 127 2.74 1.81 6.64
C CYS A 127 1.45 2.20 7.38
N GLY A 128 1.63 2.75 8.58
CA GLY A 128 0.53 3.14 9.46
C GLY A 128 0.00 2.00 10.34
N PRO A 129 -1.03 2.28 11.17
CA PRO A 129 -1.48 1.37 12.23
C PRO A 129 -1.93 -0.01 11.73
N ASN A 130 -2.46 -0.07 10.50
CA ASN A 130 -3.00 -1.29 9.89
C ASN A 130 -2.06 -1.91 8.85
N ALA A 131 -0.79 -1.48 8.77
CA ALA A 131 0.16 -1.85 7.73
C ALA A 131 0.24 -3.37 7.47
N LYS A 132 0.36 -4.16 8.54
CA LYS A 132 0.41 -5.63 8.44
C LYS A 132 -0.88 -6.22 7.85
N ALA A 133 -2.03 -5.75 8.33
CA ALA A 133 -3.32 -6.24 7.85
C ALA A 133 -3.57 -5.83 6.40
N ASN A 134 -3.17 -4.62 6.02
CA ASN A 134 -3.25 -4.11 4.65
C ASN A 134 -2.37 -4.93 3.71
N MET A 135 -1.13 -5.24 4.11
CA MET A 135 -0.23 -6.09 3.35
C MET A 135 -0.81 -7.49 3.13
N LEU A 136 -1.34 -8.13 4.19
CA LEU A 136 -1.95 -9.46 4.07
C LEU A 136 -3.20 -9.47 3.18
N ASP A 137 -4.03 -8.44 3.27
CA ASP A 137 -5.21 -8.28 2.41
C ASP A 137 -4.82 -8.08 0.93
N ALA A 138 -3.85 -7.19 0.67
CA ALA A 138 -3.32 -6.95 -0.66
C ALA A 138 -2.77 -8.23 -1.29
N VAL A 139 -1.95 -8.97 -0.55
CA VAL A 139 -1.39 -10.26 -1.01
C VAL A 139 -2.51 -11.26 -1.30
N LYS A 140 -3.52 -11.35 -0.44
CA LYS A 140 -4.63 -12.29 -0.62
C LYS A 140 -5.43 -11.98 -1.88
N LYS A 141 -5.69 -10.70 -2.17
CA LYS A 141 -6.50 -10.27 -3.32
C LYS A 141 -5.73 -10.29 -4.64
N PHE A 142 -4.45 -9.94 -4.61
CA PHE A 142 -3.66 -9.66 -5.80
C PHE A 142 -2.42 -10.55 -5.92
N LEU A 143 -2.47 -11.76 -5.36
CA LEU A 143 -1.36 -12.72 -5.44
C LEU A 143 -0.86 -12.94 -6.89
N PRO A 144 -1.72 -13.05 -7.92
CA PRO A 144 -1.25 -13.17 -9.31
C PRO A 144 -0.35 -12.00 -9.75
N GLN A 145 -0.74 -10.75 -9.47
CA GLN A 145 0.01 -9.55 -9.84
C GLN A 145 1.33 -9.44 -9.08
N TYR A 146 1.35 -9.90 -7.83
CA TYR A 146 2.60 -10.09 -7.12
C TYR A 146 3.49 -11.12 -7.82
N LYS A 147 2.98 -12.25 -8.32
CA LYS A 147 3.84 -13.23 -9.01
C LYS A 147 4.47 -12.65 -10.27
N ASP A 148 3.68 -11.95 -11.09
CA ASP A 148 4.13 -11.40 -12.37
C ASP A 148 5.29 -10.39 -12.20
N SER A 149 5.33 -9.68 -11.08
CA SER A 149 6.40 -8.72 -10.75
C SER A 149 7.64 -9.36 -10.13
N ARG A 150 7.71 -10.69 -10.03
CA ARG A 150 8.87 -11.46 -9.52
C ARG A 150 9.38 -12.51 -10.49
N THR A 151 8.69 -12.70 -11.60
CA THR A 151 9.10 -13.59 -12.68
C THR A 151 9.59 -12.76 -13.84
N ILE A 152 10.78 -13.07 -14.34
CA ILE A 152 11.35 -12.58 -15.60
C ILE A 152 11.23 -13.73 -16.61
#